data_AF-A0AAX4AAL5-F1
#
_entry.id   AF-A0AAX4AAL5-F1
#
_cell.length_a   1.000
_cell.length_b   1.000
_cell.length_c   1.000
_cell.angle_alpha   90.00
_cell.angle_beta   90.00
_cell.angle_gamma   90.00
#
_symmetry.space_group_name_H-M   'P 1'
#
loop_
_entity.id
_entity.type
_entity.pdbx_description
1 polymer ?
#
loop_
_entity_poly.entity_id
_entity_poly.type
_entity_poly.pdbx_seq_one_letter_code
_entity_poly.pdbx_strand_id
1 'polypeptide(L)'
;MKSSIFIPYLLRNGSILQRNQENHFWGYTGSEQEVKLSYEEIILKTKSDEKGYFDIILPEHEVSESIDFKISTVDAEIVIKDICFGDVFLLGGQSQYATMDGTS
;
A
#
# COMPACT_ATOMS: atom_id res chain seq x y z
N MET A 1 -15.71 14.51 16.84
CA MET A 1 -14.24 14.49 16.65
C MET A 1 -13.99 14.26 15.17
N LYS A 2 -13.03 14.94 14.56
CA LYS A 2 -12.74 14.77 13.12
C LYS A 2 -11.94 13.47 12.95
N SER A 3 -12.63 12.36 12.72
CA SER A 3 -12.02 11.06 12.44
C SER A 3 -11.20 11.19 11.16
N SER A 4 -9.89 11.30 11.29
CA SER A 4 -8.98 11.43 10.16
C SER A 4 -8.35 10.07 9.89
N ILE A 5 -8.44 9.59 8.66
CA ILE A 5 -7.79 8.34 8.26
C ILE A 5 -6.30 8.63 8.09
N PHE A 6 -5.47 7.90 8.81
CA PHE A 6 -4.02 7.92 8.69
C PHE A 6 -3.54 6.62 8.06
N ILE A 7 -2.78 6.77 6.96
CA ILE A 7 -2.15 5.65 6.27
C ILE A 7 -0.62 5.84 6.34
N PRO A 8 0.14 4.77 6.66
CA PRO A 8 1.59 4.79 6.69
C PRO A 8 2.16 5.21 5.33
N TYR A 9 3.31 5.89 5.34
CA TYR A 9 3.93 6.36 4.11
C TYR A 9 4.28 5.23 3.13
N LEU A 10 4.56 4.03 3.65
CA LEU A 10 4.84 2.81 2.88
C LEU A 10 3.65 2.29 2.06
N LEU A 11 2.43 2.78 2.33
CA LEU A 11 1.18 2.32 1.71
C LEU A 11 0.44 3.50 1.05
N ARG A 12 1.15 4.60 0.74
CA ARG A 12 0.59 5.80 0.09
C ARG A 12 0.86 5.81 -1.41
N ASN A 13 0.55 6.92 -2.06
CA ASN A 13 0.69 7.06 -3.50
C ASN A 13 2.11 6.73 -3.98
N GLY A 14 2.21 5.92 -5.04
CA GLY A 14 3.49 5.46 -5.59
C GLY A 14 4.14 4.30 -4.83
N SER A 15 3.40 3.61 -3.96
CA SER A 15 3.94 2.46 -3.21
C SER A 15 3.88 1.18 -4.05
N ILE A 16 4.91 0.35 -3.87
CA ILE A 16 5.04 -0.95 -4.54
C ILE A 16 4.81 -2.05 -3.50
N LEU A 17 3.73 -2.81 -3.67
CA LEU A 17 3.38 -3.98 -2.86
C LEU A 17 3.93 -5.26 -3.50
N GLN A 18 4.17 -6.30 -2.70
CA GLN A 18 4.76 -7.54 -3.22
C GLN A 18 3.71 -8.36 -3.97
N ARG A 19 4.00 -8.80 -5.20
CA ARG A 19 3.12 -9.69 -5.97
C ARG A 19 3.11 -11.13 -5.45
N ASN A 20 2.08 -11.91 -5.82
CA ASN A 20 1.96 -13.36 -5.56
C ASN A 20 2.09 -13.76 -4.08
N GLN A 21 1.71 -12.87 -3.17
CA GLN A 21 1.66 -13.17 -1.74
C GLN A 21 0.65 -12.26 -1.05
N GLU A 22 0.24 -12.65 0.15
CA GLU A 22 -0.62 -11.85 1.02
C GLU A 22 0.14 -10.61 1.51
N ASN A 23 -0.48 -9.43 1.36
CA ASN A 23 0.08 -8.17 1.85
C ASN A 23 -0.81 -7.61 2.96
N HIS A 24 -0.20 -7.01 3.97
CA HIS A 24 -0.94 -6.33 5.04
C HIS A 24 -1.11 -4.85 4.71
N PHE A 25 -2.35 -4.42 4.59
CA PHE A 25 -2.71 -3.01 4.49
C PHE A 25 -3.26 -2.53 5.83
N TRP A 26 -2.51 -1.67 6.50
CA TRP A 26 -2.83 -1.21 7.85
C TRP A 26 -2.82 0.30 7.95
N GLY A 27 -3.47 0.81 8.98
CA GLY A 27 -3.55 2.24 9.24
C GLY A 27 -4.27 2.54 10.54
N TYR A 28 -4.60 3.82 10.73
CA TYR A 28 -5.35 4.29 11.87
C TYR A 28 -6.54 5.12 11.42
N THR A 29 -7.66 4.97 12.11
CA THR A 29 -8.87 5.79 11.97
C THR A 29 -9.46 6.01 13.36
N GLY A 30 -10.70 6.52 13.46
CA GLY A 30 -11.40 6.53 14.75
C GLY A 30 -11.62 5.11 15.30
N SER A 31 -11.71 5.00 16.62
CA SER A 31 -11.90 3.72 17.32
C SER A 31 -13.17 3.01 16.91
N GLU A 32 -13.11 1.68 16.81
CA GLU A 32 -14.26 0.81 16.55
C GLU A 32 -15.07 1.10 15.27
N GLN A 33 -14.44 1.68 14.25
CA GLN A 33 -15.09 2.02 12.99
C GLN A 33 -14.99 0.90 11.96
N GLU A 34 -16.04 0.75 11.14
CA GLU A 34 -15.97 -0.07 9.92
C GLU A 34 -15.08 0.64 8.90
N VAL A 35 -14.08 -0.09 8.40
CA VAL A 35 -13.16 0.33 7.35
C VAL A 35 -13.38 -0.56 6.14
N LYS A 36 -13.68 0.05 5.00
CA LYS A 36 -13.84 -0.62 3.72
C LYS A 36 -12.69 -0.21 2.81
N LEU A 37 -11.96 -1.19 2.29
CA LEU A 37 -10.98 -1.00 1.23
C LEU A 37 -11.55 -1.62 -0.06
N SER A 38 -11.58 -0.85 -1.13
CA SER A 38 -11.97 -1.33 -2.45
C SER A 38 -10.95 -0.92 -3.49
N TYR A 39 -10.62 -1.85 -4.36
CA TYR A 39 -9.74 -1.64 -5.52
C TYR A 39 -10.19 -2.61 -6.62
N GLU A 40 -10.16 -2.16 -7.87
CA GLU A 40 -10.64 -2.94 -9.03
C GLU A 40 -12.04 -3.56 -8.78
N GLU A 41 -12.14 -4.90 -8.74
CA GLU A 41 -13.37 -5.64 -8.43
C GLU A 41 -13.38 -6.24 -7.01
N ILE A 42 -12.34 -5.96 -6.21
CA ILE A 42 -12.13 -6.50 -4.88
C ILE A 42 -12.65 -5.51 -3.82
N ILE A 43 -13.41 -6.04 -2.87
CA ILE A 43 -13.95 -5.28 -1.74
C ILE A 43 -13.62 -6.03 -0.45
N LEU A 44 -12.82 -5.40 0.39
CA LEU A 44 -12.41 -5.89 1.70
C LEU A 44 -13.00 -5.01 2.79
N LYS A 45 -13.33 -5.63 3.92
CA LYS A 45 -13.89 -4.94 5.09
C LYS A 45 -13.17 -5.41 6.34
N THR A 46 -12.90 -4.47 7.23
CA THR A 46 -12.37 -4.72 8.57
C THR A 46 -12.99 -3.74 9.57
N LYS A 47 -12.74 -3.96 10.86
CA LYS A 47 -13.12 -3.03 11.92
C LYS A 47 -11.84 -2.58 12.64
N SER A 48 -11.72 -1.27 12.89
CA SER A 48 -10.63 -0.77 13.72
C SER A 48 -10.80 -1.16 15.19
N ASP A 49 -9.69 -1.27 15.92
CA ASP A 49 -9.67 -1.57 17.34
C ASP A 49 -10.01 -0.34 18.22
N GLU A 50 -9.94 -0.50 19.54
CA GLU A 50 -10.18 0.59 20.51
C GLU A 50 -9.20 1.77 20.35
N LYS A 51 -8.02 1.52 19.78
CA LYS A 51 -6.99 2.53 19.51
C LYS A 51 -7.12 3.12 18.09
N GLY A 52 -8.08 2.63 17.30
CA GLY A 52 -8.29 3.04 15.92
C GLY A 52 -7.41 2.33 14.90
N TYR A 53 -6.58 1.38 15.32
CA TYR A 53 -5.75 0.58 14.41
C TYR A 53 -6.62 -0.40 13.62
N PHE A 54 -6.38 -0.49 12.32
CA PHE A 54 -7.00 -1.51 11.47
C PHE A 54 -5.94 -2.21 10.62
N ASP A 55 -6.19 -3.48 10.33
CA ASP A 55 -5.39 -4.32 9.45
C ASP A 55 -6.33 -5.02 8.46
N ILE A 56 -5.95 -5.00 7.18
CA ILE A 56 -6.66 -5.64 6.08
C ILE A 56 -5.65 -6.53 5.36
N ILE A 57 -5.96 -7.82 5.31
CA ILE A 57 -5.18 -8.77 4.52
C ILE A 57 -5.61 -8.62 3.07
N LEU A 58 -4.69 -8.16 2.23
CA LEU A 58 -4.82 -8.14 0.79
C LEU A 58 -4.53 -9.55 0.28
N PRO A 59 -5.47 -10.18 -0.45
CA PRO A 59 -5.19 -11.47 -1.08
C PRO A 59 -4.04 -11.35 -2.07
N GLU A 60 -3.48 -12.49 -2.46
CA GLU A 60 -2.49 -12.55 -3.52
C GLU A 60 -2.99 -11.82 -4.77
N HIS A 61 -2.14 -10.97 -5.32
CA HIS A 61 -2.46 -10.18 -6.49
C HIS A 61 -1.40 -10.41 -7.56
N GLU A 62 -1.87 -10.55 -8.81
CA GLU A 62 -1.00 -10.58 -9.97
C GLU A 62 -0.37 -9.20 -10.21
N VAL A 63 0.63 -9.13 -11.10
CA VAL A 63 1.26 -7.86 -11.46
C VAL A 63 0.21 -6.86 -11.95
N SER A 64 0.23 -5.65 -11.38
CA SER A 64 -0.60 -4.54 -11.81
C SER A 64 0.27 -3.31 -12.06
N GLU A 65 0.03 -2.62 -13.19
CA GLU A 65 0.82 -1.44 -13.58
C GLU A 65 0.54 -0.24 -12.66
N SER A 66 -0.72 -0.01 -12.29
CA SER A 66 -1.13 1.02 -11.34
C SER A 66 -2.60 0.81 -10.97
N ILE A 67 -2.89 0.69 -9.68
CA ILE A 67 -4.25 0.56 -9.16
C ILE A 67 -4.53 1.63 -8.09
N ASP A 68 -5.81 1.99 -7.98
CA ASP A 68 -6.29 2.95 -7.00
C ASP A 68 -6.96 2.21 -5.84
N PHE A 69 -6.45 2.46 -4.63
CA PHE A 69 -7.04 2.00 -3.39
C PHE A 69 -8.01 3.04 -2.87
N LYS A 70 -9.28 2.67 -2.74
CA LYS A 70 -10.31 3.51 -2.14
C LYS A 70 -10.62 3.01 -0.73
N ILE A 71 -10.32 3.83 0.26
CA ILE A 71 -10.60 3.56 1.68
C ILE A 71 -11.77 4.42 2.11
N SER A 72 -12.84 3.81 2.60
CA SER A 72 -13.97 4.51 3.19
C SER A 72 -14.26 4.02 4.61
N THR A 73 -14.66 4.96 5.43
CA THR A 73 -15.14 4.78 6.81
C THR A 73 -16.49 5.49 6.93
N VAL A 74 -17.13 5.40 8.09
CA VAL A 74 -18.40 6.10 8.35
C VAL A 74 -18.23 7.61 8.24
N ASP A 75 -17.08 8.13 8.68
CA ASP A 75 -16.84 9.58 8.79
C ASP A 75 -16.05 10.19 7.61
N ALA A 76 -15.27 9.38 6.88
CA ALA A 76 -14.30 9.86 5.91
C ALA A 76 -14.04 8.87 4.77
N GLU A 77 -13.63 9.40 3.62
CA GLU A 77 -13.20 8.66 2.45
C GLU A 77 -11.88 9.23 1.92
N ILE A 78 -10.94 8.36 1.58
CA ILE A 78 -9.68 8.72 0.94
C ILE A 78 -9.41 7.79 -0.24
N VAL A 79 -8.72 8.32 -1.25
CA VAL A 79 -8.26 7.55 -2.42
C VAL A 79 -6.75 7.66 -2.48
N ILE A 80 -6.10 6.50 -2.54
CA ILE A 80 -4.65 6.34 -2.70
C ILE A 80 -4.45 5.83 -4.12
N LYS A 81 -3.62 6.52 -4.88
CA LYS A 81 -3.40 6.26 -6.30
C LYS A 81 -2.02 5.69 -6.54
N ASP A 82 -1.78 5.16 -7.73
CA ASP A 82 -0.43 4.71 -8.13
C ASP A 82 0.12 3.63 -7.18
N ILE A 83 -0.73 2.71 -6.73
CA ILE A 83 -0.28 1.50 -6.04
C ILE A 83 0.07 0.46 -7.11
N CYS A 84 1.24 -0.17 -7.01
CA CYS A 84 1.66 -1.19 -7.96
C CYS A 84 1.93 -2.50 -7.22
N PHE A 85 1.42 -3.63 -7.74
CA PHE A 85 1.88 -4.94 -7.30
C PHE A 85 3.02 -5.40 -8.20
N GLY A 86 4.22 -5.53 -7.64
CA GLY A 86 5.42 -5.86 -8.41
C GLY A 86 6.44 -6.63 -7.59
N ASP A 87 7.57 -6.94 -8.24
CA ASP A 87 8.77 -7.27 -7.48
C ASP A 87 9.31 -5.97 -6.88
N VAL A 88 9.53 -5.92 -5.56
CA VAL A 88 10.26 -4.82 -4.93
C VAL A 88 11.70 -4.89 -5.40
N PHE A 89 11.99 -4.29 -6.55
CA PHE A 89 13.34 -3.96 -6.95
C PHE A 89 13.78 -2.79 -6.08
N LEU A 90 14.26 -3.10 -4.88
CA LEU A 90 15.29 -2.28 -4.27
C LEU A 90 16.46 -2.33 -5.26
N LEU A 91 16.53 -1.40 -6.20
CA LEU A 91 17.77 -1.11 -6.94
C LEU A 91 18.75 -0.55 -5.91
N GLY A 92 19.25 -1.43 -5.04
CA GLY A 92 20.48 -1.23 -4.31
C GLY A 92 21.53 -0.97 -5.37
N GLY A 93 22.00 0.28 -5.42
CA GLY A 93 23.04 0.70 -6.34
C GLY A 93 24.21 -0.27 -6.26
N GLN A 94 24.53 -0.89 -7.39
CA GLN A 94 25.91 -1.25 -7.68
C GLN A 94 26.33 -0.33 -8.82
N SER A 95 27.09 0.67 -8.40
CA SER A 95 27.97 1.49 -9.20
C SER A 95 28.52 0.73 -10.41
N GLN A 96 28.31 1.30 -11.58
CA GLN A 96 29.08 0.98 -12.77
C GLN A 96 30.53 1.34 -12.44
N TYR A 97 31.37 0.37 -12.04
CA TYR A 97 32.80 0.57 -12.12
C TYR A 97 33.16 0.45 -13.59
N ALA A 98 33.13 1.59 -14.27
CA ALA A 98 33.83 1.77 -15.53
C ALA A 98 35.29 1.38 -15.29
N THR A 99 35.66 0.17 -15.72
CA THR A 99 37.06 -0.20 -15.85
C THR A 99 37.56 0.48 -17.12
N MET A 100 38.03 1.72 -16.97
CA MET A 100 38.99 2.30 -17.89
C MET A 100 40.37 1.88 -17.37
N ASP A 101 40.87 0.74 -17.83
CA ASP A 101 42.31 0.48 -17.80
C ASP A 101 42.83 0.65 -19.22
N GLY A 102 43.52 1.76 -19.43
CA GLY A 102 44.21 2.03 -20.67
C GLY A 102 45.44 1.15 -20.75
N THR A 103 45.59 0.38 -21.83
CA THR A 103 46.91 0.06 -22.37
C THR A 103 46.81 -0.25 -23.86
N SER A 104 47.17 0.72 -24.69
CA SER A 104 48.13 0.59 -25.82
C SER A 104 48.27 1.92 -26.54
#